data_AF-A0A445BT52-F1
#
_entry.id   AF-A0A445BT52-F1
#
_cell.length_a   1.000
_cell.length_b   1.000
_cell.length_c   1.000
_cell.angle_alpha   90.00
_cell.angle_beta   90.00
_cell.angle_gamma   90.00
#
_symmetry.space_group_name_H-M   'P 1'
#
loop_
_entity.id
_entity.type
_entity.pdbx_description
1 polymer ?
#
loop_
_entity_poly.entity_id
_entity_poly.type
_entity_poly.pdbx_seq_one_letter_code
_entity_poly.pdbx_strand_id
1 'polypeptide(L)'
;MENHVFSLSLLCLLCGWISFPLVSLLIHIFLFLTLFLSSQRVPKGHVYVLGDNRNISNDSHMWGPLPVKNIIGRYVMSWHRPRNI
;
A
#
# COMPACT_ATOMS: atom_id res chain seq x y z
N MET A 1 21.93 -21.02 -4.18
CA MET A 1 20.87 -20.32 -3.41
C MET A 1 19.93 -19.68 -4.42
N GLU A 2 19.30 -20.45 -5.32
CA GLU A 2 18.11 -21.27 -5.05
C GLU A 2 16.97 -20.47 -4.40
N ASN A 3 16.61 -19.35 -5.03
CA ASN A 3 15.32 -18.73 -4.79
C ASN A 3 14.33 -19.40 -5.75
N HIS A 4 13.78 -20.51 -5.26
CA HIS A 4 12.67 -21.21 -5.87
C HIS A 4 11.49 -20.24 -6.05
N VAL A 5 11.43 -19.60 -7.21
CA VAL A 5 10.17 -19.14 -7.79
C VAL A 5 9.41 -20.42 -8.15
N PHE A 6 8.81 -21.05 -7.14
CA PHE A 6 7.77 -22.04 -7.34
C PHE A 6 6.61 -21.30 -8.01
N SER A 7 6.63 -21.32 -9.34
CA SER A 7 5.50 -20.94 -10.16
C SER A 7 4.31 -21.79 -9.69
N LEU A 8 3.36 -21.16 -9.00
CA LEU A 8 2.11 -21.80 -8.57
C LEU A 8 1.32 -22.43 -9.73
N SER A 9 1.72 -22.18 -10.98
CA SER A 9 1.15 -22.83 -12.17
C SER A 9 1.54 -24.32 -12.32
N LEU A 10 2.68 -24.77 -11.78
CA LEU A 10 3.21 -26.11 -12.05
C LEU A 10 2.72 -27.18 -11.06
N LEU A 11 2.30 -26.78 -9.85
CA LEU A 11 1.67 -27.69 -8.87
C LEU A 11 0.18 -27.98 -9.18
N CYS A 12 -0.46 -27.21 -10.07
CA CYS A 12 -1.86 -27.43 -10.46
C CYS A 12 -2.08 -28.56 -11.47
N LEU A 13 -1.03 -29.09 -12.12
CA LEU A 13 -1.18 -30.10 -13.16
C LEU A 13 -1.09 -31.56 -12.66
N LEU A 14 -0.73 -31.79 -11.39
CA LEU A 14 -0.55 -33.14 -10.83
C LEU A 14 -1.60 -33.57 -9.80
N CYS A 15 -2.52 -32.69 -9.40
CA CYS A 15 -3.60 -33.06 -8.47
C CYS A 15 -4.95 -32.87 -9.15
N GLY A 16 -5.47 -33.96 -9.70
CA GLY A 16 -6.84 -34.00 -10.22
C GLY A 16 -7.83 -33.58 -9.15
N TRP A 17 -8.79 -32.75 -9.56
CA TRP A 17 -10.12 -32.66 -8.97
C TRP A 17 -10.18 -32.51 -7.44
N ILE A 18 -9.70 -31.37 -6.93
CA ILE A 18 -10.34 -30.78 -5.75
C ILE A 18 -11.40 -29.81 -6.28
N SER A 19 -12.55 -30.41 -6.62
CA SER A 19 -13.84 -29.73 -6.68
C SER A 19 -14.24 -29.34 -5.26
N PHE A 20 -13.51 -28.42 -4.62
CA PHE A 20 -14.00 -27.75 -3.42
C PHE A 20 -14.33 -26.31 -3.80
N PRO A 21 -15.59 -26.01 -4.19
CA PRO A 21 -16.01 -24.62 -4.41
C PRO A 21 -15.69 -23.73 -3.21
N LEU A 22 -15.61 -24.32 -2.01
CA LEU A 22 -15.22 -23.66 -0.76
C LEU A 22 -13.79 -23.12 -0.76
N VAL A 23 -12.80 -23.81 -1.33
CA VAL A 23 -11.40 -23.33 -1.34
C VAL A 23 -11.21 -22.18 -2.32
N SER A 24 -11.83 -22.27 -3.50
CA SER A 24 -11.87 -21.16 -4.46
C SER A 24 -12.59 -19.94 -3.87
N LEU A 25 -13.73 -20.16 -3.19
CA LEU A 25 -14.46 -19.08 -2.52
C LEU A 25 -13.60 -18.43 -1.42
N LEU A 26 -12.87 -19.22 -0.62
CA LEU A 26 -11.98 -18.69 0.42
C LEU A 26 -10.84 -17.85 -0.15
N ILE A 27 -10.24 -18.26 -1.28
CA ILE A 27 -9.19 -17.48 -1.95
C ILE A 27 -9.76 -16.16 -2.50
N HIS A 28 -10.94 -16.18 -3.13
CA HIS A 28 -11.59 -14.97 -3.62
C HIS A 28 -12.05 -14.05 -2.48
N ILE A 29 -12.56 -14.60 -1.37
CA ILE A 29 -12.91 -13.84 -0.16
C ILE A 29 -11.67 -13.22 0.46
N PHE A 30 -10.56 -13.95 0.56
CA PHE A 30 -9.30 -13.43 1.11
C PHE A 30 -8.68 -12.35 0.22
N LEU A 31 -8.68 -12.55 -1.11
CA LEU A 31 -8.21 -11.55 -2.07
C LEU A 31 -9.11 -10.31 -2.09
N PHE A 32 -10.43 -10.50 -2.02
CA PHE A 32 -11.39 -9.39 -1.93
C PHE A 32 -11.24 -8.63 -0.61
N LEU A 33 -11.05 -9.32 0.52
CA LEU A 33 -10.85 -8.70 1.83
C LEU A 33 -9.53 -7.90 1.88
N THR A 34 -8.44 -8.44 1.33
CA THR A 34 -7.14 -7.75 1.27
C THR A 34 -7.18 -6.50 0.37
N LEU A 35 -7.85 -6.57 -0.78
CA LEU A 35 -8.06 -5.42 -1.67
C LEU A 35 -9.06 -4.40 -1.12
N PHE A 36 -10.05 -4.83 -0.33
CA PHE A 36 -11.06 -3.94 0.26
C PHE A 36 -10.53 -3.19 1.49
N LEU A 37 -9.69 -3.83 2.30
CA LEU A 37 -9.09 -3.22 3.50
C LEU A 37 -8.02 -2.16 3.19
N SER A 38 -7.51 -2.09 1.96
CA SER A 38 -6.45 -1.15 1.57
C SER A 38 -6.97 0.26 1.24
N SER A 39 -8.30 0.48 1.27
CA SER A 39 -8.89 1.81 1.11
C SER A 39 -9.09 2.49 2.46
N GLN A 40 -8.00 3.07 3.00
CA GLN A 40 -8.08 3.83 4.24
C GLN A 40 -8.74 5.19 3.98
N ARG A 41 -10.01 5.35 4.38
CA ARG A 41 -10.74 6.62 4.22
C ARG A 41 -10.23 7.66 5.22
N VAL A 42 -9.90 8.84 4.72
CA VAL A 42 -9.46 9.97 5.55
C VAL A 42 -10.68 10.57 6.29
N PRO A 43 -10.65 10.69 7.63
CA PRO A 43 -11.75 11.28 8.37
C PRO A 43 -11.90 12.78 8.06
N LYS A 44 -13.09 13.33 8.28
CA LYS A 44 -13.35 14.77 8.11
C LYS A 44 -12.40 15.59 8.98
N GLY A 45 -11.92 16.73 8.45
CA GLY A 45 -10.99 17.61 9.16
C GLY A 45 -9.57 17.06 9.32
N HIS A 46 -9.22 16.00 8.59
CA HIS A 46 -7.87 15.46 8.52
C HIS A 46 -7.36 15.47 7.08
N VAL A 47 -6.03 15.37 6.95
CA VAL A 47 -5.33 15.21 5.67
C VAL A 47 -4.44 13.98 5.74
N TYR A 48 -4.25 13.32 4.61
CA TYR A 48 -3.29 12.24 4.48
C TYR A 48 -2.08 12.77 3.72
N VAL A 49 -0.93 12.85 4.39
CA VAL A 49 0.29 13.46 3.86
C VAL A 49 1.29 12.37 3.49
N LEU A 50 1.90 12.53 2.32
CA LEU A 50 2.98 11.68 1.82
C LEU A 50 4.18 12.55 1.51
N GLY A 51 5.36 12.13 1.97
CA GLY A 51 6.61 12.75 1.59
C GLY A 51 7.03 12.33 0.18
N ASP A 52 7.77 13.19 -0.50
CA ASP A 52 8.25 12.90 -1.86
C ASP A 52 9.27 11.75 -1.88
N ASN A 53 10.08 11.62 -0.83
CA ASN A 53 11.04 10.51 -0.68
C ASN A 53 10.42 9.31 0.04
N ARG A 54 9.58 8.58 -0.69
CA ARG A 54 8.72 7.49 -0.17
C ARG A 54 9.43 6.42 0.64
N ASN A 55 10.70 6.13 0.35
CA ASN A 55 11.41 5.03 1.01
C ASN A 55 11.90 5.39 2.42
N ILE A 56 12.00 6.69 2.75
CA ILE A 56 12.55 7.15 4.03
C ILE A 56 11.64 8.16 4.75
N SER A 57 10.50 8.51 4.16
CA SER A 57 9.56 9.43 4.78
C SER A 57 8.79 8.75 5.92
N ASN A 58 8.79 9.37 7.10
CA ASN A 58 7.89 8.97 8.18
C ASN A 58 6.63 9.84 8.12
N ASP A 59 5.66 9.43 7.30
CA ASP A 59 4.46 10.21 7.00
C ASP A 59 3.17 9.42 7.31
N SER A 60 2.03 9.86 6.78
CA SER A 60 0.72 9.27 7.11
C SER A 60 0.59 7.79 6.81
N HIS A 61 1.50 7.19 6.03
CA HIS A 61 1.54 5.74 5.88
C HIS A 61 1.96 4.99 7.14
N MET A 62 2.76 5.60 8.02
CA MET A 62 3.22 5.00 9.28
C MET A 62 2.34 5.37 10.46
N TRP A 63 2.00 6.67 10.61
CA TRP A 63 1.28 7.18 11.79
C TRP A 63 -0.16 7.60 11.51
N GLY A 64 -0.64 7.49 10.27
CA GLY A 64 -2.03 7.77 9.91
C GLY A 64 -2.32 9.25 9.56
N PRO A 65 -3.61 9.61 9.41
CA PRO A 65 -4.02 10.93 8.94
C PRO A 65 -3.78 12.05 9.97
N LEU A 66 -3.34 13.22 9.50
CA LEU A 66 -3.03 14.40 10.31
C LEU A 66 -4.25 15.32 10.50
N PRO A 67 -4.60 15.74 11.72
CA PRO A 67 -5.62 16.76 11.94
C PRO A 67 -5.23 18.11 11.32
N VAL A 68 -6.13 18.74 10.57
CA VAL A 68 -5.88 20.04 9.89
C VAL A 68 -5.48 21.14 10.88
N LYS A 69 -6.00 21.08 12.12
CA LYS A 69 -5.66 22.04 13.19
C LYS A 69 -4.17 22.08 13.55
N ASN A 70 -3.40 21.03 13.24
CA ASN A 70 -1.97 20.97 13.53
C ASN A 70 -1.11 21.55 12.39
N ILE A 71 -1.72 21.98 11.28
CA ILE A 71 -1.01 22.52 10.11
C ILE A 71 -0.77 24.02 10.33
N ILE A 72 0.50 24.42 10.37
CA ILE A 72 0.90 25.81 10.60
C ILE A 72 0.78 26.66 9.31
N GLY A 73 1.04 26.08 8.15
CA GLY A 73 0.99 26.80 6.88
C GLY A 73 1.29 25.93 5.66
N ARG A 74 1.28 26.56 4.47
CA ARG A 74 1.58 25.92 3.19
C ARG A 74 2.89 26.48 2.63
N TYR A 75 3.78 25.59 2.21
CA TYR A 75 4.96 25.98 1.45
C TYR A 75 4.56 26.36 0.01
N VAL A 76 4.87 27.58 -0.42
CA VAL A 76 4.47 28.12 -1.73
C VAL A 76 5.62 28.12 -2.72
N MET A 77 6.78 28.61 -2.32
CA MET A 77 7.95 28.75 -3.19
C MET A 77 9.23 28.77 -2.36
N SER A 78 10.27 28.09 -2.86
CA SER A 78 11.67 28.37 -2.50
C SER A 78 12.30 29.23 -3.57
N TRP A 79 13.06 30.23 -3.18
CA TRP A 79 14.04 30.83 -4.06
C TRP A 79 15.43 30.50 -3.52
N HIS A 80 16.16 29.62 -4.20
CA HIS A 80 17.54 29.31 -3.87
C HIS A 80 18.45 29.56 -5.08
N ARG A 81 19.61 30.17 -4.85
CA ARG A 81 20.66 30.28 -5.88
C ARG A 81 21.25 28.88 -6.12
N PRO A 82 21.27 28.36 -7.36
CA PRO A 82 21.94 27.10 -7.62
C PRO A 82 23.42 27.23 -7.28
N ARG A 83 23.97 26.25 -6.57
CA ARG A 83 25.43 26.13 -6.40
C ARG A 83 25.97 25.61 -7.72
N ASN A 84 26.99 26.28 -8.27
CA ASN A 84 27.73 25.75 -9.39
C ASN A 84 28.37 24.43 -8.94
N ILE A 85 27.94 23.33 -9.56
CA ILE A 85 28.51 21.99 -9.40
C ILE A 85 29.37 21.74 -10.62
#